data_AF-A0A7W1PRG0-F1
#
_entry.id   AF-A0A7W1PRG0-F1
#
_cell.length_a   1.000
_cell.length_b   1.000
_cell.length_c   1.000
_cell.angle_alpha   90.00
_cell.angle_beta   90.00
_cell.angle_gamma   90.00
#
_symmetry.space_group_name_H-M   'P 1'
#
loop_
_entity.id
_entity.type
_entity.pdbx_description
1 polymer ?
#
loop_
_entity_poly.entity_id
_entity_poly.type
_entity_poly.pdbx_seq_one_letter_code
_entity_poly.pdbx_strand_id
1 'polypeptide(L)'
;MAADTMVGPDDLRAFGAVNIRLDDPRYRGPLARDLARLAGGRATELVLLGGLATGKYVDLLLDVVGGRLLFPTDFVGRGDMSRGALLLRAAREGRELAYEPALGALPRPRPRPRGAANGRDENRDDTADPEGRE
;
A
#
# COMPACT_ATOMS: atom_id res chain seq x y z
N MET A 1 -18.58 -18.25 3.99
CA MET A 1 -19.43 -17.06 4.19
C MET A 1 -19.63 -16.41 2.84
N ALA A 2 -20.87 -16.09 2.48
CA ALA A 2 -21.13 -15.24 1.32
C ALA A 2 -20.74 -13.80 1.67
N ALA A 3 -20.35 -13.00 0.69
CA ALA A 3 -20.19 -11.57 0.91
C ALA A 3 -21.59 -10.93 1.02
N ASP A 4 -21.85 -10.21 2.11
CA ASP A 4 -23.19 -9.63 2.38
C ASP A 4 -23.42 -8.29 1.67
N THR A 5 -22.36 -7.68 1.13
CA THR A 5 -22.41 -6.36 0.47
C THR A 5 -22.07 -6.48 -1.01
N MET A 6 -23.02 -6.11 -1.87
CA MET A 6 -22.77 -6.00 -3.31
C MET A 6 -21.96 -4.73 -3.60
N VAL A 7 -20.87 -4.87 -4.35
CA VAL A 7 -20.04 -3.74 -4.81
C VAL A 7 -20.32 -3.54 -6.31
N GLY A 8 -20.85 -2.37 -6.66
CA GLY A 8 -21.20 -1.99 -8.03
C GLY A 8 -20.25 -0.97 -8.66
N PRO A 9 -20.47 -0.60 -9.93
CA PRO A 9 -19.65 0.37 -10.64
C PRO A 9 -19.58 1.75 -9.97
N ASP A 10 -20.68 2.20 -9.35
CA ASP A 10 -20.72 3.49 -8.64
C ASP A 10 -19.86 3.46 -7.37
N ASP A 11 -19.81 2.33 -6.67
CA ASP A 11 -18.91 2.16 -5.53
C ASP A 11 -17.45 2.23 -5.98
N LEU A 12 -17.10 1.56 -7.09
CA LEU A 12 -15.74 1.61 -7.63
C LEU A 12 -15.32 3.03 -8.03
N ARG A 13 -16.24 3.80 -8.63
CA ARG A 13 -15.99 5.23 -8.93
C ARG A 13 -15.81 6.05 -7.66
N ALA A 14 -16.64 5.82 -6.65
CA ALA A 14 -16.52 6.49 -5.36
C ALA A 14 -15.19 6.16 -4.66
N PHE A 15 -14.74 4.89 -4.70
CA PHE A 15 -13.44 4.48 -4.17
C PHE A 15 -12.29 5.17 -4.91
N GLY A 16 -12.37 5.24 -6.24
CA GLY A 16 -11.37 5.93 -7.08
C GLY A 16 -11.30 7.44 -6.86
N ALA A 17 -12.35 8.07 -6.34
CA ALA A 17 -12.38 9.51 -6.07
C ALA A 17 -11.63 9.93 -4.80
N VAL A 18 -11.18 8.97 -3.97
CA VAL A 18 -10.42 9.24 -2.75
C VAL A 18 -8.93 9.05 -3.02
N ASN A 19 -8.14 10.10 -2.76
CA ASN A 19 -6.69 10.01 -2.90
C ASN A 19 -6.11 9.21 -1.73
N ILE A 20 -5.28 8.21 -2.04
CA ILE A 20 -4.55 7.42 -1.03
C ILE A 20 -3.35 8.25 -0.52
N ARG A 21 -3.66 9.24 0.32
CA ARG A 21 -2.69 10.15 0.96
C ARG A 21 -3.05 10.37 2.42
N LEU A 22 -2.04 10.39 3.29
CA LEU A 22 -2.24 10.56 4.73
C LEU A 22 -2.79 11.95 5.12
N ASP A 23 -2.71 12.94 4.25
CA ASP A 23 -3.32 14.26 4.46
C ASP A 23 -4.78 14.35 3.99
N ASP A 24 -5.29 13.34 3.26
CA ASP A 24 -6.72 13.26 2.90
C ASP A 24 -7.50 12.63 4.07
N PRO A 25 -8.38 13.38 4.77
CA PRO A 25 -9.12 12.88 5.92
C PRO A 25 -10.09 11.75 5.56
N ARG A 26 -10.57 11.69 4.31
CA ARG A 26 -11.46 10.61 3.82
C ARG A 26 -10.73 9.27 3.73
N TYR A 27 -9.41 9.30 3.59
CA TYR A 27 -8.55 8.11 3.62
C TYR A 27 -7.99 7.86 5.02
N ARG A 28 -7.37 8.87 5.65
CA ARG A 28 -6.72 8.71 6.97
C ARG A 28 -7.70 8.37 8.09
N GLY A 29 -8.88 9.01 8.11
CA GLY A 29 -9.86 8.87 9.18
C GLY A 29 -10.35 7.41 9.36
N PRO A 30 -10.89 6.78 8.30
CA PRO A 30 -11.30 5.38 8.36
C PRO A 30 -10.16 4.43 8.75
N LEU A 31 -8.98 4.58 8.13
CA LEU A 31 -7.82 3.74 8.39
C LEU A 31 -7.37 3.83 9.86
N ALA A 32 -7.25 5.04 10.41
CA ALA A 32 -6.84 5.24 11.80
C ALA A 32 -7.85 4.66 12.80
N ARG A 33 -9.16 4.86 12.56
CA ARG A 33 -10.23 4.33 13.40
C ARG A 33 -10.18 2.81 13.47
N ASP A 34 -10.07 2.15 12.32
CA ASP A 34 -10.13 0.69 12.26
C ASP A 34 -8.82 0.05 12.76
N LEU A 35 -7.68 0.72 12.54
CA LEU A 35 -6.41 0.32 13.18
C LEU A 35 -6.45 0.44 14.70
N ALA A 36 -7.04 1.50 15.26
CA ALA A 36 -7.18 1.63 16.71
C ALA A 36 -8.02 0.49 17.32
N ARG A 37 -9.08 0.06 16.62
CA ARG A 37 -9.89 -1.11 17.02
C ARG A 37 -9.08 -2.40 17.00
N LEU A 38 -8.30 -2.63 15.94
CA LEU A 38 -7.43 -3.80 15.83
C LEU A 38 -6.33 -3.79 16.91
N ALA A 39 -5.73 -2.64 17.16
CA ALA A 39 -4.65 -2.47 18.12
C ALA A 39 -5.08 -2.70 19.57
N GLY A 40 -6.35 -2.41 19.90
CA GLY A 40 -6.97 -2.64 21.21
C GLY A 40 -7.48 -4.05 21.46
N GLY A 41 -7.46 -4.93 20.45
CA GLY A 41 -7.76 -6.35 20.62
C GLY A 41 -6.65 -7.13 21.36
N ARG A 42 -6.94 -8.38 21.75
CA ARG A 42 -5.93 -9.31 22.30
C ARG A 42 -4.71 -9.39 21.37
N ALA A 43 -3.55 -9.74 21.93
CA ALA A 43 -2.25 -9.86 21.25
C ALA A 43 -2.37 -10.49 19.85
N THR A 44 -2.52 -9.64 18.83
CA THR A 44 -2.70 -10.00 17.44
C THR A 44 -1.44 -9.56 16.70
N GLU A 45 -0.84 -10.46 15.94
CA GLU A 45 0.26 -10.12 15.04
C GLU A 45 -0.32 -9.46 13.80
N LEU A 46 0.22 -8.30 13.42
CA LEU A 46 -0.18 -7.59 12.21
C LEU A 46 0.91 -7.77 11.16
N VAL A 47 0.62 -8.51 10.10
CA VAL A 47 1.58 -8.79 9.03
C VAL A 47 1.22 -7.98 7.78
N LEU A 48 2.13 -7.13 7.31
CA LEU A 48 1.98 -6.36 6.08
C LEU A 48 2.42 -7.20 4.88
N LEU A 49 1.46 -7.68 4.10
CA LEU A 49 1.68 -8.45 2.87
C LEU A 49 1.65 -7.60 1.58
N GLY A 50 1.49 -6.29 1.71
CA GLY A 50 1.46 -5.33 0.61
C GLY A 50 2.79 -4.66 0.33
N GLY A 51 2.74 -3.56 -0.44
CA GLY A 51 3.93 -2.78 -0.78
C GLY A 51 4.57 -2.09 0.43
N LEU A 52 5.83 -2.42 0.71
CA LEU A 52 6.58 -1.86 1.84
C LEU A 52 7.16 -0.46 1.56
N ALA A 53 7.05 0.02 0.33
CA ALA A 53 7.82 1.17 -0.18
C ALA A 53 7.15 2.54 0.00
N THR A 54 5.91 2.61 0.51
CA THR A 54 5.18 3.89 0.53
C THR A 54 4.67 4.27 1.91
N GLY A 55 5.02 5.47 2.38
CA GLY A 55 4.45 6.12 3.57
C GLY A 55 2.95 6.44 3.46
N LYS A 56 2.26 5.92 2.45
CA LYS A 56 0.81 6.08 2.26
C LYS A 56 0.01 5.41 3.38
N TYR A 57 0.56 4.38 4.02
CA TYR A 57 -0.09 3.66 5.12
C TYR A 57 0.90 3.13 6.14
N VAL A 58 2.15 2.82 5.72
CA VAL A 58 3.16 2.27 6.63
C VAL A 58 3.41 3.18 7.82
N ASP A 59 3.45 4.50 7.62
CA ASP A 59 3.65 5.45 8.71
C ASP A 59 2.50 5.41 9.73
N LEU A 60 1.26 5.42 9.24
CA LEU A 60 0.09 5.34 10.12
C LEU A 60 -0.03 3.98 10.82
N LEU A 61 0.34 2.88 10.15
CA LEU A 61 0.41 1.56 10.76
C LEU A 61 1.45 1.56 11.89
N LEU A 62 2.67 2.03 11.62
CA LEU A 62 3.74 2.12 12.62
C LEU A 62 3.36 3.03 13.79
N ASP A 63 2.67 4.14 13.55
CA ASP A 63 2.20 5.05 14.60
C ASP A 63 1.22 4.37 15.56
N VAL A 64 0.36 3.47 15.06
CA VAL A 64 -0.70 2.82 15.86
C VAL A 64 -0.24 1.50 16.48
N VAL A 65 0.46 0.65 15.72
CA VAL A 65 0.82 -0.70 16.18
C VAL A 65 2.30 -0.88 16.53
N GLY A 66 3.16 0.09 16.15
CA GLY A 66 4.57 0.10 16.52
C GLY A 66 5.33 -1.15 16.10
N GLY A 67 6.15 -1.68 17.00
CA GLY A 67 6.95 -2.89 16.78
C GLY A 67 6.16 -4.18 16.56
N ARG A 68 4.82 -4.16 16.72
CA ARG A 68 3.94 -5.30 16.40
C ARG A 68 3.63 -5.42 14.90
N LEU A 69 3.97 -4.41 14.10
CA LEU A 69 3.85 -4.50 12.65
C LEU A 69 4.99 -5.36 12.11
N LEU A 70 4.66 -6.53 11.58
CA LEU A 70 5.57 -7.47 10.97
C LEU A 70 5.47 -7.40 9.45
N PHE A 71 6.49 -7.89 8.76
CA PHE A 71 6.45 -8.17 7.33
C PHE A 71 7.34 -9.37 7.00
N PRO A 72 7.12 -10.06 5.86
CA PRO A 72 7.99 -11.16 5.46
C PRO A 72 9.37 -10.65 5.07
N THR A 73 10.45 -11.12 5.70
CA THR A 73 11.83 -10.69 5.41
C THR A 73 12.18 -10.85 3.93
N ASP A 74 11.66 -11.90 3.29
CA ASP A 74 11.85 -12.18 1.86
C ASP A 74 11.26 -11.09 0.94
N PHE A 75 10.47 -10.14 1.44
CA PHE A 75 9.89 -9.06 0.62
C PHE A 75 10.88 -7.93 0.31
N VAL A 76 11.99 -7.82 1.06
CA VAL A 76 13.00 -6.80 0.83
C VAL A 76 13.58 -6.95 -0.58
N GLY A 77 13.66 -5.84 -1.32
CA GLY A 77 14.16 -5.82 -2.70
C GLY A 77 13.21 -6.44 -3.74
N ARG A 78 12.00 -6.85 -3.36
CA ARG A 78 11.00 -7.41 -4.30
C ARG A 78 9.96 -6.37 -4.73
N GLY A 79 9.65 -6.34 -6.02
CA GLY A 79 8.47 -5.67 -6.56
C GLY A 79 7.17 -6.45 -6.33
N ASP A 80 6.03 -5.81 -6.63
CA ASP A 80 4.68 -6.37 -6.35
C ASP A 80 4.48 -7.76 -6.93
N MET A 81 4.79 -7.96 -8.22
CA MET A 81 4.61 -9.25 -8.88
C MET A 81 5.52 -10.34 -8.28
N SER A 82 6.76 -9.98 -7.93
CA SER A 82 7.72 -10.91 -7.31
C SER A 82 7.28 -11.35 -5.91
N ARG A 83 6.71 -10.44 -5.12
CA ARG A 83 6.08 -10.77 -3.84
C ARG A 83 4.86 -11.67 -4.00
N GLY A 84 3.99 -11.37 -4.98
CA GLY A 84 2.82 -12.20 -5.28
C GLY A 84 3.20 -13.64 -5.65
N ALA A 85 4.18 -13.81 -6.53
CA ALA A 85 4.70 -15.12 -6.91
C ALA A 85 5.28 -15.90 -5.72
N LEU A 86 6.02 -15.22 -4.83
CA LEU A 86 6.53 -15.80 -3.59
C LEU A 86 5.40 -16.31 -2.68
N LEU A 87 4.37 -15.49 -2.45
CA LEU A 87 3.21 -15.87 -1.62
C LEU A 87 2.48 -17.09 -2.19
N LEU A 88 2.22 -17.11 -3.50
CA LEU A 88 1.55 -18.23 -4.16
C LEU A 88 2.37 -19.52 -4.06
N ARG A 89 3.69 -19.44 -4.23
CA ARG A 89 4.58 -20.59 -4.08
C ARG A 89 4.59 -21.12 -2.65
N ALA A 90 4.74 -20.23 -1.67
CA ALA A 90 4.74 -20.58 -0.25
C ALA A 90 3.41 -21.26 0.16
N ALA A 91 2.27 -20.71 -0.27
CA ALA A 91 0.96 -21.29 -0.04
C ALA A 91 0.81 -22.69 -0.67
N ARG A 92 1.28 -22.86 -1.92
CA ARG A 92 1.26 -24.18 -2.59
C ARG A 92 2.13 -25.21 -1.89
N GLU A 93 3.24 -24.78 -1.30
CA GLU A 93 4.18 -25.64 -0.57
C GLU A 93 3.78 -25.86 0.90
N GLY A 94 2.73 -25.18 1.40
CA GLY A 94 2.36 -25.20 2.82
C GLY A 94 3.45 -24.63 3.74
N ARG A 95 4.30 -23.72 3.21
CA ARG A 95 5.48 -23.20 3.89
C ARG A 95 5.22 -21.80 4.42
N GLU A 96 5.39 -21.62 5.73
CA GLU A 96 5.34 -20.31 6.36
C GLU A 96 6.58 -19.46 6.02
N LEU A 97 6.39 -18.14 5.91
CA LEU A 97 7.47 -17.20 5.67
C LEU A 97 8.09 -16.74 6.99
N ALA A 98 9.37 -16.35 6.96
CA ALA A 98 9.97 -15.68 8.11
C ALA A 98 9.51 -14.22 8.16
N TYR A 99 9.20 -13.75 9.38
CA TYR A 99 8.70 -12.40 9.62
C TYR A 99 9.64 -11.62 10.53
N GLU A 100 9.74 -10.31 10.31
CA GLU A 100 10.49 -9.39 11.18
C GLU A 100 9.72 -8.08 11.43
N PRO A 101 9.99 -7.37 12.53
CA PRO A 101 9.39 -6.07 12.79
C PRO A 101 9.72 -5.05 11.70
N ALA A 102 8.69 -4.41 11.17
CA ALA A 102 8.83 -3.32 10.20
C ALA A 102 9.51 -2.08 10.80
N LEU A 103 9.38 -1.90 12.12
CA LEU A 103 10.02 -0.80 12.84
C LEU A 103 11.54 -0.96 12.80
N GLY A 104 12.23 -0.03 12.14
CA GLY A 104 13.70 -0.02 12.02
C GLY A 104 14.23 -0.78 10.80
N ALA A 105 13.51 -1.80 10.32
CA ALA A 105 13.86 -2.53 9.09
C ALA A 105 13.44 -1.77 7.81
N LEU A 106 12.30 -1.05 7.85
CA LEU A 106 11.85 -0.24 6.73
C LEU A 106 12.32 1.21 6.88
N PRO A 107 12.85 1.84 5.81
CA PRO A 107 13.18 3.25 5.85
C PRO A 107 11.90 4.05 6.07
N ARG A 108 11.85 4.89 7.12
CA ARG A 108 10.77 5.87 7.24
C ARG A 108 10.86 6.85 6.07
N PRO A 109 9.84 6.95 5.21
CA PRO A 109 9.80 8.00 4.22
C PRO A 109 9.78 9.35 4.95
N ARG A 110 10.66 10.27 4.54
CA ARG A 110 10.69 11.62 5.13
C ARG A 110 9.33 12.31 4.87
N PRO A 111 8.82 13.14 5.79
CA PRO A 111 7.65 13.96 5.53
C PRO A 111 7.90 14.73 4.23
N ARG A 112 7.07 14.50 3.20
CA ARG A 112 7.19 15.32 1.99
C ARG A 112 6.84 16.76 2.38
N PRO A 113 7.68 17.75 2.06
CA PRO A 113 7.32 19.14 2.31
C PRO A 113 6.00 19.44 1.59
N ARG A 114 5.06 20.07 2.30
CA ARG A 114 3.78 20.49 1.73
C ARG A 114 4.06 21.34 0.48
N GLY A 115 3.59 20.90 -0.68
CA GLY A 115 3.68 21.68 -1.93
C GLY A 115 4.61 21.15 -3.03
N ALA A 116 5.26 19.99 -2.87
CA ALA A 116 5.94 19.35 -4.01
C ALA A 116 4.88 18.80 -4.99
N ALA A 117 4.50 19.63 -5.97
CA ALA A 117 3.69 19.23 -7.11
C ALA A 117 4.33 18.00 -7.79
N ASN A 118 3.51 17.05 -8.25
CA ASN A 118 3.98 16.03 -9.16
C ASN A 118 4.52 16.74 -10.42
N GLY A 119 5.84 16.77 -10.57
CA GLY A 119 6.47 17.00 -11.86
C GLY A 119 5.88 15.98 -12.82
N ARG A 120 5.26 16.49 -13.88
CA ARG A 120 4.56 15.70 -14.88
C ARG A 120 5.50 14.67 -15.47
N ASP A 121 4.94 13.49 -15.72
CA ASP A 121 5.47 12.51 -16.66
C ASP A 121 5.27 13.10 -18.08
N GLU A 122 5.95 14.22 -18.36
CA GLU A 122 6.11 14.81 -19.69
C GLU A 122 7.24 14.05 -20.38
N ASN A 123 6.97 12.79 -20.73
CA ASN A 123 7.72 12.13 -21.80
C ASN A 123 6.85 11.03 -22.45
N ARG A 124 5.69 11.46 -22.96
CA ARG A 124 5.07 10.78 -24.09
C ARG A 124 5.35 11.66 -25.30
N ASP A 125 6.48 11.36 -25.93
CA ASP A 125 6.87 11.94 -27.19
C ASP A 125 5.92 11.41 -28.26
N ASP A 126 4.79 12.10 -28.46
CA ASP A 126 4.00 12.01 -29.67
C ASP A 126 4.81 12.70 -30.78
N THR A 127 5.75 11.96 -31.37
CA THR A 127 6.25 12.30 -32.70
C THR A 127 5.09 12.11 -33.67
N ALA A 128 4.34 13.18 -33.88
CA ALA A 128 3.42 13.32 -34.97
C ALA A 128 4.20 13.28 -36.29
N ASP A 129 3.80 12.36 -37.16
CA ASP A 129 4.20 12.24 -38.55
C ASP A 129 3.84 13.54 -39.30
N PRO A 130 4.80 14.30 -39.86
CA PRO A 130 4.49 15.52 -40.58
C PRO A 130 3.96 15.19 -41.98
N GLU A 131 2.80 15.77 -42.27
CA GLU A 131 2.14 15.79 -43.57
C GLU A 131 3.12 15.87 -44.77
N GLY A 132 3.13 14.83 -45.59
CA GLY A 132 3.57 14.92 -46.98
C GLY A 132 2.44 15.48 -47.84
N ARG A 133 2.51 16.78 -48.15
CA ARG A 133 1.82 17.38 -49.29
C ARG A 133 2.59 17.07 -50.56
N GLU A 134 1.94 16.38 -51.51
CA GLU A 134 1.65 16.81 -52.90
C GLU A 134 1.04 15.63 -53.69
#